data_AF-A0A7Y3H0V0-F1
#
_entry.id   AF-A0A7Y3H0V0-F1
#
_cell.length_a   1.000
_cell.length_b   1.000
_cell.length_c   1.000
_cell.angle_alpha   90.00
_cell.angle_beta   90.00
_cell.angle_gamma   90.00
#
_symmetry.space_group_name_H-M   'P 1'
#
loop_
_entity.id
_entity.type
_entity.pdbx_description
1 polymer ?
#
loop_
_entity_poly.entity_id
_entity_poly.type
_entity_poly.pdbx_seq_one_letter_code
_entity_poly.pdbx_strand_id
1 'polypeptide(L)'
;MPKSKLNIILYSLLFIFAVGINEATSKDKIAFSKSLTKCLKKAQQEDKFIFVYVHTSWSIPCQQMEETTFKDSLVISEINHDYISLSMNAGRNKTFAKDYEVHI
;
A
#
# COMPACT_ATOMS: atom_id res chain seq x y z
N MET A 1 40.94 30.68 -8.35
CA MET A 1 39.52 30.65 -7.87
C MET A 1 39.52 30.92 -6.36
N PRO A 2 38.75 31.87 -5.83
CA PRO A 2 38.86 32.28 -4.42
C PRO A 2 38.39 31.16 -3.49
N LYS A 3 39.20 30.82 -2.49
CA LYS A 3 39.00 29.71 -1.54
C LYS A 3 37.63 29.75 -0.84
N SER A 4 37.04 30.94 -0.69
CA SER A 4 35.70 31.15 -0.13
C SER A 4 34.58 30.58 -1.00
N LYS A 5 34.68 30.66 -2.34
CA LYS A 5 33.67 30.10 -3.25
C LYS A 5 33.72 28.56 -3.29
N LEU A 6 34.90 27.97 -3.09
CA LEU A 6 35.07 26.52 -3.03
C LEU A 6 34.47 25.93 -1.73
N ASN A 7 34.66 26.60 -0.59
CA ASN A 7 34.05 26.18 0.67
C ASN A 7 32.52 26.29 0.64
N ILE A 8 31.96 27.33 0.02
CA ILE A 8 30.49 27.49 -0.12
C ILE A 8 29.91 26.34 -0.94
N ILE A 9 30.53 25.98 -2.07
CA ILE A 9 30.08 24.86 -2.91
C ILE A 9 30.20 23.54 -2.14
N LEU A 10 31.28 23.34 -1.38
CA LEU A 10 31.48 22.14 -0.56
C LEU A 10 30.42 22.02 0.55
N TYR A 11 30.09 23.10 1.26
CA TYR A 11 29.03 23.10 2.28
C TYR A 11 27.64 22.92 1.66
N SER A 12 27.41 23.45 0.46
CA SER A 12 26.15 23.27 -0.27
C SER A 12 25.95 21.82 -0.70
N LEU A 13 27.00 21.15 -1.20
CA LEU A 13 26.96 19.73 -1.52
C LEU A 13 26.78 18.84 -0.28
N LEU A 14 27.42 19.19 0.83
CA LEU A 14 27.31 18.45 2.10
C LEU A 14 25.88 18.52 2.68
N PHE A 15 25.22 19.67 2.52
CA PHE A 15 23.84 19.86 2.97
C PHE A 15 22.82 19.06 2.15
N ILE A 16 23.03 18.93 0.84
CA ILE A 16 22.19 18.11 -0.05
C ILE A 16 22.34 16.61 0.28
N PHE A 17 23.54 16.17 0.66
CA PHE A 17 23.78 14.78 1.07
C PHE A 17 23.12 14.44 2.42
N ALA A 18 23.07 15.41 3.35
CA ALA A 18 22.46 15.20 4.67
C ALA A 18 20.92 15.12 4.64
N VAL A 19 20.26 15.74 3.66
CA VAL A 19 18.79 15.72 3.50
C VAL A 19 18.32 14.49 2.69
N GLY A 20 19.23 13.81 1.98
CA GLY A 20 18.93 12.77 1.00
C GLY A 20 18.62 11.36 1.54
N ILE A 21 18.56 11.15 2.85
CA ILE A 21 18.29 9.82 3.44
C ILE A 21 17.18 9.92 4.48
N ASN A 22 15.93 9.96 3.99
CA ASN A 22 14.79 9.52 4.77
C ASN A 22 14.50 8.07 4.35
N GLU A 23 15.24 7.10 4.88
CA GLU A 23 14.78 5.71 4.81
C GLU A 23 13.63 5.55 5.81
N ALA A 24 12.40 5.54 5.28
CA ALA A 24 11.23 5.15 6.04
C ALA A 24 11.27 3.64 6.28
N THR A 25 12.00 3.19 7.32
CA THR A 25 11.94 1.80 7.79
C THR A 25 10.67 1.58 8.60
N SER A 26 9.53 1.70 7.94
CA SER A 26 8.24 1.22 8.42
C SER A 26 8.02 -0.15 7.78
N LYS A 27 7.69 -1.19 8.57
CA LYS A 27 7.09 -2.41 8.01
C LYS A 27 5.70 -2.05 7.53
N ASP A 28 5.63 -1.41 6.37
CA ASP A 28 4.39 -0.99 5.75
C ASP A 28 3.50 -2.21 5.54
N LYS A 29 2.20 -2.00 5.64
CA LYS A 29 1.17 -3.01 5.37
C LYS A 29 0.30 -2.50 4.25
N ILE A 30 -0.36 -3.41 3.54
CA ILE A 30 -1.40 -3.01 2.60
C ILE A 30 -2.51 -2.28 3.38
N ALA A 31 -2.88 -1.09 2.91
CA ALA A 31 -3.84 -0.20 3.56
C ALA A 31 -5.30 -0.63 3.28
N PHE A 32 -5.69 -1.81 3.75
CA PHE A 32 -7.04 -2.34 3.55
C PHE A 32 -8.12 -1.57 4.32
N SER A 33 -9.12 -1.09 3.59
CA SER A 33 -10.42 -0.69 4.14
C SER A 33 -11.37 -1.90 4.21
N LYS A 34 -12.42 -1.80 5.04
CA LYS A 34 -13.53 -2.77 5.10
C LYS A 34 -14.84 -2.23 4.52
N SER A 35 -14.82 -1.01 3.97
CA SER A 35 -16.01 -0.32 3.46
C SER A 35 -15.87 -0.07 1.96
N LEU A 36 -16.69 -0.77 1.18
CA LEU A 36 -16.76 -0.61 -0.28
C LEU A 36 -17.13 0.83 -0.65
N THR A 37 -18.10 1.45 0.03
CA THR A 37 -18.51 2.84 -0.23
C THR A 37 -17.35 3.83 -0.05
N LYS A 38 -16.54 3.66 1.00
CA LYS A 38 -15.35 4.51 1.21
C LYS A 38 -14.31 4.28 0.12
N CYS A 39 -14.09 3.02 -0.27
CA CYS A 39 -13.16 2.71 -1.36
C CYS A 39 -13.61 3.28 -2.70
N LEU A 40 -14.88 3.16 -3.06
CA LEU A 40 -15.43 3.71 -4.30
C LEU A 40 -15.26 5.23 -4.36
N LYS A 41 -15.59 5.94 -3.27
CA LYS A 41 -15.40 7.39 -3.20
C LYS A 41 -13.93 7.77 -3.38
N LYS A 42 -13.02 7.07 -2.68
CA LYS A 42 -11.58 7.34 -2.74
C LYS A 42 -10.98 7.00 -4.11
N ALA A 43 -11.38 5.88 -4.69
CA ALA A 43 -10.99 5.43 -6.03
C ALA A 43 -11.38 6.44 -7.10
N GLN A 44 -12.60 6.98 -7.03
CA GLN A 44 -13.05 8.05 -7.93
C GLN A 44 -12.25 9.35 -7.73
N GLN A 45 -11.91 9.71 -6.49
CA GLN A 45 -11.15 10.93 -6.19
C GLN A 45 -9.69 10.85 -6.62
N GLU A 46 -9.08 9.68 -6.50
CA GLU A 46 -7.66 9.45 -6.79
C GLU A 46 -7.41 8.88 -8.19
N ASP A 47 -8.47 8.63 -8.97
CA ASP A 47 -8.43 7.98 -10.28
C ASP A 47 -7.66 6.63 -10.26
N LYS A 48 -7.99 5.79 -9.29
CA LYS A 48 -7.34 4.48 -9.06
C LYS A 48 -8.33 3.34 -9.08
N PHE A 49 -7.88 2.17 -9.51
CA PHE A 49 -8.65 0.94 -9.36
C PHE A 49 -8.72 0.48 -7.90
N ILE A 50 -9.72 -0.35 -7.58
CA ILE A 50 -9.85 -0.98 -6.27
C ILE A 50 -9.28 -2.39 -6.33
N PHE A 51 -8.23 -2.66 -5.55
CA PHE A 51 -7.76 -4.02 -5.31
C PHE A 51 -8.63 -4.65 -4.21
N VAL A 52 -9.35 -5.72 -4.54
CA VAL A 52 -10.24 -6.40 -3.58
C VAL A 52 -9.64 -7.73 -3.16
N TYR A 53 -9.25 -7.83 -1.90
CA TYR A 53 -8.89 -9.09 -1.26
C TYR A 53 -10.13 -9.74 -0.64
N VAL A 54 -10.69 -10.73 -1.34
CA VAL A 54 -11.85 -11.50 -0.86
C VAL A 54 -11.37 -12.76 -0.14
N HIS A 55 -11.84 -12.98 1.08
CA HIS A 55 -11.33 -14.07 1.93
C HIS A 55 -12.38 -14.66 2.88
N THR A 56 -12.05 -15.77 3.54
CA THR A 56 -12.80 -16.33 4.67
C THR A 56 -11.86 -16.59 5.84
N SER A 57 -12.40 -16.67 7.07
CA SER A 57 -11.57 -16.86 8.27
C SER A 57 -10.98 -18.26 8.42
N TRP A 58 -11.53 -19.24 7.70
CA TRP A 58 -11.12 -20.65 7.75
C TRP A 58 -10.34 -21.09 6.50
N SER A 59 -10.05 -20.17 5.56
CA SER A 59 -9.28 -20.47 4.37
C SER A 59 -7.78 -20.50 4.69
N ILE A 60 -7.16 -21.68 4.56
CA ILE A 60 -5.71 -21.87 4.72
C ILE A 60 -4.93 -21.10 3.64
N PRO A 61 -5.30 -21.15 2.34
CA PRO A 61 -4.61 -20.35 1.31
C PRO A 61 -4.62 -18.85 1.60
N CYS A 62 -5.72 -18.32 2.15
CA CYS A 62 -5.81 -16.91 2.55
C CYS A 62 -4.80 -16.58 3.66
N GLN A 63 -4.69 -17.45 4.69
CA GLN A 63 -3.70 -17.28 5.76
C GLN A 63 -2.27 -17.30 5.20
N GLN A 64 -1.97 -18.22 4.29
CA GLN A 64 -0.65 -18.28 3.65
C GLN A 64 -0.31 -17.01 2.89
N MET A 65 -1.26 -16.44 2.15
CA MET A 65 -1.08 -15.17 1.43
C MET A 65 -0.82 -13.99 2.39
N GLU A 66 -1.55 -13.92 3.51
CA GLU A 66 -1.34 -12.91 4.57
C GLU A 66 0.03 -13.07 5.25
N GLU A 67 0.51 -14.30 5.38
CA GLU A 67 1.77 -14.62 6.05
C GLU A 67 3.01 -14.49 5.17
N THR A 68 2.84 -14.53 3.84
CA THR A 68 3.91 -14.50 2.85
C THR A 68 3.79 -13.27 1.95
N THR A 69 2.91 -13.30 0.95
CA THR A 69 2.73 -12.27 -0.09
C THR A 69 2.45 -10.88 0.49
N PHE A 70 1.55 -10.75 1.48
CA PHE A 70 1.23 -9.44 2.07
C PHE A 70 2.24 -8.95 3.11
N LYS A 71 3.35 -9.67 3.28
CA LYS A 71 4.54 -9.21 4.02
C LYS A 71 5.71 -8.85 3.12
N ASP A 72 5.61 -9.14 1.82
CA ASP A 72 6.63 -8.74 0.85
C ASP A 72 6.55 -7.23 0.60
N SER A 73 7.66 -6.53 0.81
CA SER A 73 7.71 -5.07 0.73
C SER A 73 7.45 -4.53 -0.68
N LEU A 74 7.84 -5.27 -1.72
CA LEU A 74 7.58 -4.87 -3.10
C LEU A 74 6.09 -4.96 -3.39
N VAL A 75 5.46 -6.08 -3.01
CA VAL A 75 4.00 -6.27 -3.15
C VAL A 75 3.22 -5.19 -2.40
N ILE A 76 3.60 -4.90 -1.15
CA ILE A 76 2.97 -3.85 -0.35
C ILE A 76 3.11 -2.49 -1.06
N SER A 77 4.30 -2.18 -1.56
CA SER A 77 4.56 -0.90 -2.23
C SER A 77 3.74 -0.75 -3.51
N GLU A 78 3.72 -1.77 -4.38
CA GLU A 78 2.95 -1.75 -5.62
C GLU A 78 1.44 -1.61 -5.33
N ILE A 79 0.92 -2.42 -4.40
CA ILE A 79 -0.52 -2.38 -4.09
C ILE A 79 -0.92 -1.02 -3.50
N ASN A 80 -0.15 -0.48 -2.55
CA ASN A 80 -0.46 0.82 -1.95
C ASN A 80 -0.25 1.99 -2.92
N HIS A 81 0.67 1.86 -3.89
CA HIS A 81 0.90 2.88 -4.90
C HIS A 81 -0.24 2.91 -5.93
N ASP A 82 -0.63 1.77 -6.48
CA ASP A 82 -1.49 1.70 -7.66
C ASP A 82 -2.99 1.59 -7.32
N TYR A 83 -3.35 1.13 -6.11
CA TYR A 83 -4.73 0.75 -5.80
C TYR A 83 -5.29 1.34 -4.51
N ILE A 84 -6.61 1.47 -4.49
CA ILE A 84 -7.37 1.57 -3.24
C ILE A 84 -7.70 0.16 -2.76
N SER A 85 -7.19 -0.25 -1.60
CA SER A 85 -7.33 -1.64 -1.15
C SER A 85 -8.58 -1.88 -0.29
N LEU A 86 -9.37 -2.90 -0.63
CA LEU A 86 -10.55 -3.38 0.12
C LEU A 86 -10.34 -4.82 0.56
N SER A 87 -10.50 -5.10 1.86
CA SER A 87 -10.57 -6.46 2.39
C SER A 87 -12.02 -6.82 2.68
N MET A 88 -12.48 -7.93 2.10
CA MET A 88 -13.87 -8.37 2.19
C MET A 88 -13.97 -9.83 2.63
N ASN A 89 -14.49 -10.05 3.84
CA ASN A 89 -14.75 -11.41 4.31
C ASN A 89 -16.07 -11.92 3.73
N ALA A 90 -16.03 -12.82 2.75
CA ALA A 90 -17.22 -13.34 2.07
C ALA A 90 -18.10 -14.22 2.98
N GLY A 91 -17.54 -14.78 4.06
CA GLY A 91 -18.30 -15.49 5.09
C GLY A 91 -19.24 -14.57 5.88
N ARG A 92 -18.83 -13.32 6.10
CA ARG A 92 -19.60 -12.31 6.85
C ARG A 92 -20.39 -11.34 5.97
N ASN A 93 -19.98 -11.17 4.71
CA ASN A 93 -20.58 -10.20 3.78
C ASN A 93 -21.30 -10.93 2.64
N LYS A 94 -22.42 -11.59 2.95
CA LYS A 94 -23.16 -12.43 2.01
C LYS A 94 -23.73 -11.67 0.82
N THR A 95 -24.19 -10.44 1.03
CA THR A 95 -24.68 -9.58 -0.07
C THR A 95 -23.56 -9.27 -1.05
N PHE A 96 -22.39 -8.85 -0.56
CA PHE A 96 -21.21 -8.63 -1.42
C PHE A 96 -20.84 -9.90 -2.18
N ALA A 97 -20.77 -11.04 -1.49
CA ALA A 97 -20.43 -12.31 -2.13
C ALA A 97 -21.43 -12.69 -3.24
N LYS A 98 -22.72 -12.43 -3.03
CA LYS A 98 -23.75 -12.65 -4.05
C LYS A 98 -23.62 -11.68 -5.22
N ASP A 99 -23.50 -10.38 -4.95
CA ASP A 99 -23.49 -9.33 -5.98
C ASP A 99 -22.28 -9.45 -6.92
N TYR A 100 -21.16 -9.98 -6.40
CA TYR A 100 -19.92 -10.20 -7.14
C TYR A 100 -19.66 -11.69 -7.46
N GLU A 101 -20.67 -12.56 -7.31
CA GLU A 101 -20.61 -13.99 -7.64
C GLU A 101 -19.41 -14.74 -7.03
N VAL A 102 -19.06 -14.39 -5.80
CA VAL A 102 -18.00 -15.05 -5.04
C VAL A 102 -18.52 -16.34 -4.44
N HIS A 103 -17.91 -17.45 -4.85
CA HIS A 103 -18.16 -18.78 -4.29
C HIS A 103 -17.11 -19.09 -3.21
N ILE A 104 -17.60 -19.48 -2.02
CA ILE A 104 -16.78 -19.89 -0.88
C ILE A 104 -17.15 -21.28 -0.40
#